data_AF-A0A0G1VPW8-F1
#
_entry.id   AF-A0A0G1VPW8-F1
#
_cell.length_a   1.000
_cell.length_b   1.000
_cell.length_c   1.000
_cell.angle_alpha   90.00
_cell.angle_beta   90.00
_cell.angle_gamma   90.00
#
_symmetry.space_group_name_H-M   'P 1'
#
loop_
_entity.id
_entity.type
_entity.pdbx_description
1 polymer ?
#
loop_
_entity_poly.entity_id
_entity_poly.type
_entity_poly.pdbx_seq_one_letter_code
_entity_poly.pdbx_strand_id
1 'polypeptide(L)'
;MSKGFTLLEIIAATFVLLLMAGGVFSLVVFNLRASSGVARHTEAAYLAQEGIELVRNMRDTNFLAIRRGLCNPIANPDAWKGVGSCGGAIINLTSCGGGCQAQYNSSSLISYAGALLLRDNNGMYNYSTGGQTPFRRKITINDSEPDILRVDVEVFWEAQSVVASTELYNWLTLAPPIRSNGSPSGTLPAGTPTALLQLATNQSATCRYSENPGIRYDDTANNIDFTTTGGTSHSHTVPVSDGESYTFYVRCSGQFYNTNVSDFEISFTVASP
;
A
#
# COMPACT_ATOMS: atom_id res chain seq x y z
N MET A 1 29.42 -72.32 36.58
CA MET A 1 29.53 -71.40 37.73
C MET A 1 28.71 -70.15 37.41
N SER A 2 27.45 -70.11 37.85
CA SER A 2 26.63 -68.90 37.81
C SER A 2 27.10 -67.96 38.93
N LYS A 3 27.87 -66.93 38.58
CA LYS A 3 28.22 -65.87 39.54
C LYS A 3 26.93 -65.11 39.87
N GLY A 4 26.41 -65.26 41.10
CA GLY A 4 25.26 -64.51 41.58
C GLY A 4 25.62 -63.06 41.85
N PHE A 5 24.74 -62.12 41.46
CA PHE A 5 24.90 -60.69 41.73
C PHE A 5 24.87 -60.41 43.24
N THR A 6 25.73 -59.50 43.70
CA THR A 6 25.74 -59.10 45.12
C THR A 6 24.67 -58.03 45.39
N LEU A 7 24.05 -58.03 46.57
CA LEU A 7 23.03 -57.03 46.95
C LEU A 7 23.56 -55.58 46.79
N LEU A 8 24.84 -55.37 47.09
CA LEU A 8 25.52 -54.08 46.96
C LEU A 8 25.54 -53.58 45.51
N GLU A 9 25.72 -54.48 44.55
CA GLU A 9 25.74 -54.16 43.12
C GLU A 9 24.37 -53.71 42.61
N ILE A 10 23.29 -54.33 43.10
CA ILE A 10 21.91 -53.93 42.76
C ILE A 10 21.58 -52.55 43.35
N ILE A 11 22.02 -52.27 44.58
CA ILE A 11 21.82 -50.97 45.22
C ILE A 11 22.61 -49.88 44.47
N ALA A 12 23.87 -50.17 44.11
CA ALA A 12 24.68 -49.24 43.32
C ALA A 12 24.08 -48.99 41.93
N ALA A 13 23.60 -50.04 41.24
CA ALA A 13 22.99 -49.94 39.92
C ALA A 13 21.68 -49.14 39.94
N THR A 14 20.81 -49.39 40.94
CA THR A 14 19.55 -48.64 41.08
C THR A 14 19.80 -47.18 41.46
N PHE A 15 20.79 -46.89 42.30
CA PHE A 15 21.20 -45.53 42.62
C PHE A 15 21.66 -44.76 41.37
N VAL A 16 22.55 -45.35 40.57
CA VAL A 16 23.01 -44.73 39.31
C VAL A 16 21.85 -44.53 38.34
N LEU A 17 20.92 -45.48 38.24
CA LEU A 17 19.72 -45.36 37.41
C LEU A 17 18.85 -44.18 37.84
N LEU A 18 18.64 -43.98 39.15
CA LEU A 18 17.86 -42.86 39.67
C LEU A 18 18.53 -41.51 39.37
N LEU A 19 19.86 -41.42 39.49
CA LEU A 19 20.60 -40.21 39.13
C LEU A 19 20.45 -39.89 37.63
N MET A 20 20.58 -40.91 36.77
CA MET A 20 20.39 -40.76 35.33
C MET A 20 18.96 -40.33 34.98
N ALA A 21 17.96 -40.97 35.57
CA ALA A 21 16.55 -40.63 35.36
C ALA A 21 16.24 -39.20 35.82
N GLY A 22 16.78 -38.76 36.96
CA GLY A 22 16.62 -37.40 37.46
C GLY A 22 17.25 -36.35 36.53
N GLY A 23 18.44 -36.63 35.99
CA GLY A 23 19.10 -35.78 35.00
C GLY A 23 18.29 -35.65 33.71
N VAL A 24 17.81 -36.77 33.18
CA VAL A 24 16.97 -36.79 31.97
C VAL A 24 15.67 -36.03 32.20
N PHE A 25 14.99 -36.25 33.33
CA PHE A 25 13.75 -35.56 33.65
C PHE A 25 13.93 -34.04 33.76
N SER A 26 15.01 -33.60 34.40
CA SER A 26 15.35 -32.18 34.51
C SER A 26 15.59 -31.54 33.13
N LEU A 27 16.30 -32.25 32.25
CA LEU A 27 16.54 -31.82 30.87
C LEU A 27 15.23 -31.74 30.06
N VAL A 28 14.33 -32.71 30.21
CA VAL A 28 13.02 -32.69 29.52
C VAL A 28 12.19 -31.49 29.96
N VAL A 29 12.11 -31.22 31.27
CA VAL A 29 11.39 -30.05 31.79
C VAL A 29 12.00 -28.75 31.28
N PHE A 30 13.33 -28.65 31.25
CA PHE A 30 14.03 -27.51 30.68
C PHE A 30 13.68 -27.28 29.20
N ASN A 31 13.72 -28.34 28.39
CA ASN A 31 13.37 -28.27 26.96
C ASN A 31 11.91 -27.88 26.72
N LEU A 32 10.97 -28.40 27.52
CA LEU A 32 9.55 -28.03 27.42
C LEU A 32 9.32 -26.55 27.74
N ARG A 33 10.00 -26.02 28.77
CA ARG A 33 9.94 -24.60 29.11
C ARG A 33 10.57 -23.71 28.03
N ALA A 34 11.70 -24.15 27.46
CA ALA A 34 12.33 -23.45 26.35
C ALA A 34 11.41 -23.43 25.10
N SER A 35 10.79 -24.56 24.78
CA SER A 35 9.86 -24.70 23.65
C SER A 35 8.63 -23.81 23.77
N SER A 36 8.02 -23.72 24.96
CA SER A 36 6.88 -22.82 25.18
C SER A 36 7.27 -21.33 25.12
N GLY A 37 8.53 -21.00 25.43
CA GLY A 37 9.09 -19.66 25.22
C GLY A 37 9.20 -19.32 23.72
N VAL A 38 9.73 -20.23 22.91
CA VAL A 38 9.84 -20.05 21.44
C VAL A 38 8.47 -19.90 20.80
N ALA A 39 7.48 -20.71 21.20
CA ALA A 39 6.12 -20.61 20.68
C ALA A 39 5.51 -19.21 20.89
N ARG A 40 5.66 -18.64 22.09
CA ARG A 40 5.17 -17.28 22.39
C ARG A 40 5.86 -16.20 21.58
N HIS A 41 7.16 -16.36 21.31
CA HIS A 41 7.88 -15.43 20.44
C HIS A 41 7.35 -15.46 19.00
N THR A 42 7.03 -16.64 18.46
CA THR A 42 6.43 -16.74 17.11
C THR A 42 5.03 -16.15 17.06
N GLU A 43 4.22 -16.38 18.09
CA GLU A 43 2.87 -15.79 18.21
C GLU A 43 2.95 -14.26 18.27
N ALA A 44 3.84 -13.71 19.10
CA ALA A 44 4.06 -12.27 19.18
C ALA A 44 4.51 -11.67 17.83
N ALA A 45 5.38 -12.36 17.10
CA ALA A 45 5.84 -11.91 15.78
C ALA A 45 4.69 -11.88 14.77
N TYR A 46 3.81 -12.89 14.77
CA TYR A 46 2.60 -12.89 13.93
C TYR A 46 1.62 -11.79 14.34
N LEU A 47 1.44 -11.51 15.63
CA LEU A 47 0.60 -10.40 16.11
C LEU A 47 1.15 -9.02 15.70
N ALA A 48 2.47 -8.88 15.65
CA ALA A 48 3.14 -7.68 15.19
C ALA A 48 2.92 -7.49 13.68
N GLN A 49 3.09 -8.55 12.88
CA GLN A 49 2.77 -8.54 11.44
C GLN A 49 1.29 -8.24 11.18
N GLU A 50 0.38 -8.86 11.93
CA GLU A 50 -1.05 -8.56 11.84
C GLU A 50 -1.31 -7.07 12.06
N GLY A 51 -0.69 -6.46 13.08
CA GLY A 51 -0.81 -5.02 13.32
C GLY A 51 -0.36 -4.17 12.14
N ILE A 52 0.70 -4.57 11.43
CA ILE A 52 1.15 -3.91 10.19
C ILE A 52 0.08 -4.04 9.10
N GLU A 53 -0.51 -5.22 8.93
CA GLU A 53 -1.59 -5.44 7.96
C GLU A 53 -2.84 -4.62 8.28
N LEU A 54 -3.18 -4.42 9.56
CA LEU A 54 -4.31 -3.55 9.93
C LEU A 54 -4.09 -2.11 9.46
N VAL A 55 -2.90 -1.57 9.72
CA VAL A 55 -2.57 -0.19 9.30
C VAL A 55 -2.53 -0.08 7.78
N ARG A 56 -1.99 -1.10 7.09
CA ARG A 56 -2.02 -1.16 5.62
C ARG A 56 -3.45 -1.21 5.07
N ASN A 57 -4.32 -2.03 5.66
CA ASN A 57 -5.73 -2.11 5.28
C ASN A 57 -6.47 -0.77 5.46
N MET A 58 -6.20 -0.05 6.56
CA MET A 58 -6.77 1.28 6.79
C MET A 58 -6.28 2.29 5.75
N ARG A 59 -4.99 2.30 5.41
CA ARG A 59 -4.44 3.14 4.32
C ARG A 59 -5.07 2.80 2.98
N ASP A 60 -5.19 1.52 2.66
CA ASP A 60 -5.78 1.08 1.39
C ASP A 60 -7.27 1.46 1.31
N THR A 61 -7.97 1.46 2.45
CA THR A 61 -9.33 2.00 2.57
C THR A 61 -9.39 3.49 2.21
N ASN A 62 -8.42 4.28 2.69
CA ASN A 62 -8.31 5.70 2.31
C ASN A 62 -8.11 5.86 0.81
N PHE A 63 -7.25 5.04 0.20
CA PHE A 63 -7.05 5.08 -1.24
C PHE A 63 -8.27 4.63 -2.04
N LEU A 64 -9.04 3.65 -1.55
CA LEU A 64 -10.31 3.27 -2.15
C LEU A 64 -11.32 4.42 -2.09
N ALA A 65 -11.36 5.18 -0.99
CA ALA A 65 -12.21 6.36 -0.88
C ALA A 65 -11.83 7.42 -1.92
N ILE A 66 -10.54 7.67 -2.11
CA ILE A 66 -10.03 8.58 -3.16
C ILE A 66 -10.42 8.06 -4.55
N ARG A 67 -10.23 6.77 -4.83
CA ARG A 67 -10.58 6.16 -6.13
C ARG A 67 -12.08 6.17 -6.43
N ARG A 68 -12.93 6.13 -5.41
CA ARG A 68 -14.39 6.25 -5.54
C ARG A 68 -14.88 7.69 -5.71
N GLY A 69 -13.96 8.67 -5.73
CA GLY A 69 -14.31 10.09 -5.83
C GLY A 69 -14.89 10.69 -4.54
N LEU A 70 -14.74 10.01 -3.40
CA LEU A 70 -15.18 10.52 -2.09
C LEU A 70 -14.20 11.54 -1.50
N CYS A 71 -12.97 11.57 -2.02
CA CYS A 71 -11.95 12.57 -1.76
C CYS A 71 -11.47 13.17 -3.08
N ASN A 72 -11.26 14.48 -3.12
CA ASN A 72 -10.43 15.09 -4.15
C ASN A 72 -8.97 15.17 -3.64
N PRO A 73 -8.05 14.35 -4.18
CA PRO A 73 -6.67 14.33 -3.70
C PRO A 73 -5.85 15.55 -4.15
N ILE A 74 -6.33 16.34 -5.11
CA ILE A 74 -5.70 17.62 -5.50
C ILE A 74 -5.93 18.67 -4.39
N ALA A 75 -7.15 18.72 -3.85
CA ALA A 75 -7.50 19.61 -2.75
C ALA A 75 -7.00 19.10 -1.39
N ASN A 76 -6.83 17.79 -1.26
CA ASN A 76 -6.36 17.13 -0.05
C ASN A 76 -5.30 16.07 -0.38
N PRO A 77 -4.04 16.48 -0.60
CA PRO A 77 -2.96 15.55 -0.97
C PRO A 77 -2.68 14.52 0.12
N ASP A 78 -3.05 14.80 1.36
CA ASP A 78 -2.85 13.97 2.54
C ASP A 78 -4.05 13.05 2.87
N ALA A 79 -5.04 12.98 1.97
CA ALA A 79 -6.21 12.12 2.15
C ALA A 79 -5.84 10.64 2.34
N TRP A 80 -4.72 10.18 1.80
CA TRP A 80 -4.25 8.81 1.92
C TRP A 80 -3.83 8.41 3.34
N LYS A 81 -3.31 9.37 4.12
CA LYS A 81 -3.02 9.21 5.55
C LYS A 81 -4.19 9.61 6.45
N GLY A 82 -5.33 9.94 5.84
CA GLY A 82 -6.60 10.24 6.52
C GLY A 82 -6.64 11.60 7.19
N VAL A 83 -5.89 12.57 6.68
CA VAL A 83 -5.98 13.97 7.09
C VAL A 83 -7.08 14.66 6.28
N GLY A 84 -7.80 15.59 6.90
CA GLY A 84 -8.90 16.33 6.28
C GLY A 84 -10.24 15.59 6.32
N SER A 85 -11.24 16.12 5.61
CA SER A 85 -12.57 15.52 5.54
C SER A 85 -12.84 14.99 4.14
N CYS A 86 -13.16 13.70 4.05
CA CYS A 86 -13.58 13.03 2.83
C CYS A 86 -14.94 12.34 3.03
N GLY A 87 -15.96 13.12 3.41
CA GLY A 87 -17.29 12.57 3.68
C GLY A 87 -17.32 11.50 4.78
N GLY A 88 -16.36 11.53 5.72
CA GLY A 88 -16.24 10.54 6.80
C GLY A 88 -15.68 9.17 6.39
N ALA A 89 -15.24 9.00 5.14
CA ALA A 89 -14.78 7.71 4.61
C ALA A 89 -13.28 7.41 4.81
N ILE A 90 -12.52 8.35 5.41
CA ILE A 90 -11.08 8.20 5.64
C ILE A 90 -10.77 7.95 7.11
N ILE A 91 -9.73 7.16 7.34
CA ILE A 91 -9.22 6.73 8.63
C ILE A 91 -7.92 7.48 8.91
N ASN A 92 -7.90 8.27 9.99
CA ASN A 92 -6.74 9.05 10.39
C ASN A 92 -5.61 8.14 10.90
N LEU A 93 -4.46 8.18 10.21
CA LEU A 93 -3.24 7.45 10.54
C LEU A 93 -2.16 8.31 11.21
N THR A 94 -2.35 9.63 11.25
CA THR A 94 -1.34 10.60 11.72
C THR A 94 -1.35 10.80 13.24
N SER A 95 -2.48 10.56 13.90
CA SER A 95 -2.63 10.77 15.35
C SER A 95 -2.07 9.64 16.23
N CYS A 96 -1.02 8.95 15.77
CA CYS A 96 -0.55 7.70 16.37
C CYS A 96 0.91 7.69 16.86
N GLY A 97 1.58 8.85 16.92
CA GLY A 97 2.96 8.94 17.44
C GLY A 97 3.10 8.57 18.93
N GLY A 98 2.05 8.75 19.74
CA GLY A 98 2.01 8.31 21.15
C GLY A 98 1.75 6.82 21.35
N GLY A 99 1.41 6.11 20.26
CA GLY A 99 0.95 4.74 20.27
C GLY A 99 -0.57 4.61 20.21
N CYS A 100 -1.04 3.68 19.40
CA CYS A 100 -2.42 3.26 19.28
C CYS A 100 -2.56 1.76 19.47
N GLN A 101 -3.82 1.34 19.54
CA GLN A 101 -4.25 -0.03 19.44
C GLN A 101 -5.42 -0.11 18.44
N ALA A 102 -5.55 -1.24 17.77
CA ALA A 102 -6.64 -1.53 16.83
C ALA A 102 -6.84 -3.04 16.76
N GLN A 103 -8.06 -3.47 16.47
CA GLN A 103 -8.41 -4.87 16.26
C GLN A 103 -8.75 -5.12 14.79
N TYR A 104 -8.91 -6.39 14.40
CA TYR A 104 -9.05 -6.80 13.00
C TYR A 104 -10.23 -6.15 12.25
N ASN A 105 -11.26 -5.71 12.96
CA ASN A 105 -12.43 -5.03 12.41
C ASN A 105 -12.53 -3.55 12.82
N SER A 106 -11.44 -2.97 13.36
CA SER A 106 -11.40 -1.54 13.69
C SER A 106 -11.47 -0.70 12.42
N SER A 107 -12.37 0.27 12.40
CA SER A 107 -12.42 1.35 11.39
C SER A 107 -11.68 2.61 11.82
N SER A 108 -10.99 2.58 12.97
CA SER A 108 -10.20 3.69 13.49
C SER A 108 -9.10 3.19 14.42
N LEU A 109 -8.03 3.99 14.53
CA LEU A 109 -7.01 3.81 15.54
C LEU A 109 -7.47 4.47 16.84
N ILE A 110 -7.39 3.74 17.95
CA ILE A 110 -7.67 4.26 19.28
C ILE A 110 -6.37 4.41 20.07
N SER A 111 -6.25 5.43 20.91
CA SER A 111 -5.05 5.67 21.70
C SER A 111 -4.70 4.45 22.54
N TYR A 112 -3.40 4.16 22.65
CA TYR A 112 -2.92 3.00 23.37
C TYR A 112 -3.27 3.11 24.86
N ALA A 113 -4.04 2.14 25.36
CA ALA A 113 -4.48 2.10 26.76
C ALA A 113 -3.78 1.03 27.58
N GLY A 114 -2.85 0.27 26.99
CA GLY A 114 -2.25 -0.89 27.65
C GLY A 114 -3.26 -2.01 27.91
N ALA A 115 -4.22 -2.23 27.01
CA ALA A 115 -5.09 -3.40 27.12
C ALA A 115 -4.33 -4.68 26.72
N LEU A 116 -4.63 -5.79 27.40
CA LEU A 116 -4.22 -7.12 26.95
C LEU A 116 -5.00 -7.49 25.70
N LEU A 117 -4.36 -8.20 24.77
CA LEU A 117 -5.07 -8.84 23.67
C LEU A 117 -5.86 -10.03 24.21
N LEU A 118 -7.11 -10.14 23.79
CA LEU A 118 -8.01 -11.24 24.08
C LEU A 118 -8.09 -12.14 22.85
N ARG A 119 -8.11 -13.46 23.06
CA ARG A 119 -8.28 -14.45 21.99
C ARG A 119 -9.67 -15.05 22.06
N ASP A 120 -10.44 -14.87 21.01
CA ASP A 120 -11.80 -15.42 20.93
C ASP A 120 -11.82 -16.93 20.59
N ASN A 121 -13.01 -17.51 20.53
CA ASN A 121 -13.19 -18.93 20.22
C ASN A 121 -12.85 -19.29 18.76
N ASN A 122 -12.79 -18.29 17.86
CA ASN A 122 -12.38 -18.46 16.47
C ASN A 122 -10.85 -18.31 16.29
N GLY A 123 -10.14 -17.99 17.37
CA GLY A 123 -8.70 -17.77 17.37
C GLY A 123 -8.26 -16.37 16.94
N MET A 124 -9.18 -15.41 16.85
CA MET A 124 -8.90 -14.02 16.49
C MET A 124 -8.55 -13.19 17.72
N TYR A 125 -7.59 -12.27 17.57
CA TYR A 125 -7.17 -11.36 18.63
C TYR A 125 -7.95 -10.05 18.58
N ASN A 126 -8.44 -9.61 19.73
CA ASN A 126 -9.26 -8.40 19.85
C ASN A 126 -9.15 -7.81 21.27
N TYR A 127 -9.92 -6.76 21.57
CA TYR A 127 -9.91 -6.11 22.88
C TYR A 127 -11.26 -6.18 23.64
N SER A 128 -12.26 -6.86 23.09
CA SER A 128 -13.65 -6.85 23.58
C SER A 128 -14.10 -8.17 24.19
N THR A 129 -13.72 -9.31 23.60
CA THR A 129 -14.21 -10.65 23.98
C THR A 129 -13.10 -11.69 23.91
N GLY A 130 -13.22 -12.76 24.71
CA GLY A 130 -12.31 -13.92 24.66
C GLY A 130 -11.46 -14.10 25.92
N GLY A 131 -10.57 -15.08 25.86
CA GLY A 131 -9.63 -15.39 26.94
C GLY A 131 -8.47 -14.41 26.95
N GLN A 132 -8.01 -14.01 28.14
CA GLN A 132 -6.84 -13.14 28.28
C GLN A 132 -5.57 -13.83 27.77
N THR A 133 -4.79 -13.10 26.99
CA THR A 133 -3.45 -13.51 26.55
C THR A 133 -2.40 -12.65 27.25
N PRO A 134 -1.12 -13.08 27.33
CA PRO A 134 -0.07 -12.28 27.94
C PRO A 134 0.39 -11.10 27.05
N PHE A 135 -0.13 -10.98 25.83
CA PHE A 135 0.37 -10.04 24.83
C PHE A 135 -0.31 -8.68 24.92
N ARG A 136 0.48 -7.64 24.71
CA ARG A 136 0.03 -6.26 24.48
C ARG A 136 0.62 -5.79 23.17
N ARG A 137 -0.19 -5.14 22.33
CA ARG A 137 0.23 -4.60 21.03
C ARG A 137 0.13 -3.08 21.05
N LYS A 138 1.22 -2.41 20.72
CA LYS A 138 1.30 -0.96 20.52
C LYS A 138 1.70 -0.67 19.08
N ILE A 139 0.85 0.04 18.36
CA ILE A 139 1.09 0.49 16.99
C ILE A 139 1.56 1.94 17.07
N THR A 140 2.69 2.27 16.46
CA THR A 140 3.20 3.64 16.37
C THR A 140 3.32 4.00 14.90
N ILE A 141 2.76 5.15 14.51
CA ILE A 141 2.85 5.66 13.15
C ILE A 141 3.52 7.02 13.20
N ASN A 142 4.61 7.15 12.46
CA ASN A 142 5.36 8.39 12.31
C ASN A 142 5.15 8.91 10.88
N ASP A 143 4.68 10.14 10.77
CA ASP A 143 4.35 10.84 9.53
C ASP A 143 5.28 12.04 9.26
N SER A 144 6.54 11.93 9.71
CA SER A 144 7.54 13.00 9.56
C SER A 144 7.92 13.31 8.12
N GLU A 145 7.64 12.38 7.19
CA GLU A 145 7.92 12.52 5.76
C GLU A 145 6.62 12.68 4.96
N PRO A 146 6.62 13.49 3.88
CA PRO A 146 5.39 13.83 3.16
C PRO A 146 4.73 12.62 2.48
N ASP A 147 5.54 11.72 1.90
CA ASP A 147 5.07 10.60 1.08
C ASP A 147 5.29 9.22 1.74
N ILE A 148 5.70 9.19 3.02
CA ILE A 148 6.04 7.96 3.73
C ILE A 148 5.46 8.00 5.15
N LEU A 149 4.71 6.95 5.51
CA LEU A 149 4.38 6.64 6.89
C LEU A 149 5.26 5.49 7.36
N ARG A 150 6.06 5.73 8.40
CA ARG A 150 6.78 4.66 9.09
C ARG A 150 5.87 4.07 10.17
N VAL A 151 5.64 2.77 10.10
CA VAL A 151 4.79 2.03 11.03
C VAL A 151 5.64 1.05 11.81
N ASP A 152 5.64 1.20 13.13
CA ASP A 152 6.33 0.32 14.07
C ASP A 152 5.27 -0.34 14.98
N VAL A 153 5.17 -1.67 14.92
CA VAL A 153 4.25 -2.45 15.76
C VAL A 153 5.06 -3.26 16.75
N GLU A 154 4.95 -2.89 18.01
CA GLU A 154 5.58 -3.59 19.12
C GLU A 154 4.57 -4.48 19.83
N VAL A 155 4.93 -5.76 20.01
CA VAL A 155 4.21 -6.70 20.85
C VAL A 155 5.09 -7.11 22.00
N PHE A 156 4.61 -6.94 23.23
CA PHE A 156 5.37 -7.25 24.44
C PHE A 156 4.61 -8.18 25.38
N TRP A 157 5.35 -9.06 26.04
CA TRP A 157 4.88 -10.09 26.99
C TRP A 157 6.00 -10.43 27.99
N GLU A 158 5.70 -10.63 29.28
CA GLU A 158 6.65 -11.18 30.29
C GLU A 158 8.11 -10.66 30.22
N ALA A 159 8.29 -9.34 30.04
CA ALA A 159 9.58 -8.63 29.87
C ALA A 159 10.35 -8.88 28.55
N GLN A 160 9.72 -9.50 27.56
CA GLN A 160 10.18 -9.63 26.18
C GLN A 160 9.33 -8.75 25.26
N SER A 161 9.90 -8.34 24.13
CA SER A 161 9.15 -7.71 23.06
C SER A 161 9.69 -8.10 21.69
N VAL A 162 8.82 -7.96 20.68
CA VAL A 162 9.17 -8.08 19.27
C VAL A 162 8.58 -6.88 18.54
N VAL A 163 9.34 -6.35 17.59
CA VAL A 163 8.93 -5.20 16.78
C VAL A 163 8.90 -5.62 15.31
N ALA A 164 7.80 -5.34 14.64
CA ALA A 164 7.70 -5.38 13.19
C ALA A 164 7.62 -3.93 12.67
N SER A 165 8.42 -3.61 11.66
CA SER A 165 8.50 -2.27 11.08
C SER A 165 8.25 -2.32 9.58
N THR A 166 7.53 -1.31 9.05
CA THR A 166 7.35 -1.14 7.61
C THR A 166 7.23 0.34 7.25
N GLU A 167 7.42 0.63 5.97
CA GLU A 167 7.14 1.93 5.36
C GLU A 167 5.94 1.80 4.44
N LEU A 168 4.97 2.70 4.59
CA LEU A 168 3.81 2.79 3.73
C LEU A 168 3.91 4.06 2.89
N TYR A 169 4.05 3.88 1.59
CA TYR A 169 4.22 4.98 0.64
C TYR A 169 2.89 5.58 0.18
N ASN A 170 2.93 6.87 -0.14
CA ASN A 170 1.95 7.55 -0.94
C ASN A 170 2.08 7.11 -2.41
N TRP A 171 1.05 6.46 -2.96
CA TRP A 171 1.03 6.04 -4.36
C TRP A 171 0.28 7.03 -5.29
N LEU A 172 -0.10 8.22 -4.78
CA LEU A 172 -0.86 9.20 -5.57
C LEU A 172 0.07 9.93 -6.55
N THR A 173 -0.30 9.95 -7.83
CA THR A 173 0.37 10.74 -8.87
C THR A 173 -0.43 12.01 -9.15
N LEU A 174 -0.11 13.10 -8.45
CA LEU A 174 -0.87 14.36 -8.55
C LEU A 174 -0.34 15.33 -9.61
N ALA A 175 0.85 15.09 -10.15
CA ALA A 175 1.42 15.92 -11.22
C ALA A 175 0.72 15.64 -12.57
N PRO A 176 0.29 16.67 -13.32
CA PRO A 176 -0.30 16.47 -14.65
C PRO A 176 0.62 15.66 -15.59
N PRO A 177 0.07 14.87 -16.52
CA PRO A 177 0.88 14.07 -17.44
C PRO A 177 1.85 14.93 -18.27
N ILE A 178 3.11 14.53 -18.33
CA ILE A 178 4.10 15.15 -19.22
C ILE A 178 3.89 14.55 -20.61
N ARG A 179 3.61 15.41 -21.60
CA ARG A 179 3.36 15.04 -23.00
C ARG A 179 4.66 15.11 -23.80
N SER A 180 4.87 14.16 -24.71
CA SER A 180 6.09 14.04 -25.51
C SER A 180 5.82 13.32 -26.83
N ASN A 181 6.80 13.35 -27.75
CA ASN A 181 6.76 12.61 -29.03
C ASN A 181 5.52 12.89 -29.88
N GLY A 182 5.13 14.18 -29.98
CA GLY A 182 4.03 14.62 -30.83
C GLY A 182 4.31 14.34 -32.31
N SER A 183 3.34 13.76 -33.01
CA SER A 183 3.41 13.47 -34.44
C SER A 183 2.01 13.58 -35.04
N PRO A 184 1.87 13.96 -36.33
CA PRO A 184 2.93 14.22 -37.30
C PRO A 184 3.67 15.53 -37.08
N SER A 185 4.83 15.67 -37.74
CA SER A 185 5.60 16.92 -37.79
C SER A 185 6.14 17.14 -39.20
N GLY A 186 6.24 18.40 -39.64
CA GLY A 186 6.75 18.74 -40.97
C GLY A 186 5.69 18.59 -42.06
N THR A 187 6.11 18.21 -43.27
CA THR A 187 5.23 18.11 -44.44
C THR A 187 4.96 16.65 -44.80
N LEU A 188 3.68 16.29 -44.88
CA LEU A 188 3.21 15.01 -45.36
C LEU A 188 3.11 15.01 -46.91
N PRO A 189 3.28 13.86 -47.58
CA PRO A 189 3.16 13.77 -49.03
C PRO A 189 1.78 14.19 -49.55
N ALA A 190 1.73 14.75 -50.76
CA ALA A 190 0.48 14.99 -51.48
C ALA A 190 -0.27 13.68 -51.72
N GLY A 191 -1.60 13.73 -51.74
CA GLY A 191 -2.49 12.58 -51.81
C GLY A 191 -2.69 11.87 -50.47
N THR A 192 -2.30 12.46 -49.35
CA THR A 192 -2.54 11.90 -48.01
C THR A 192 -3.98 12.23 -47.57
N PRO A 193 -4.90 11.25 -47.43
CA PRO A 193 -6.29 11.54 -47.07
C PRO A 193 -6.51 11.66 -45.55
N THR A 194 -5.63 11.06 -44.76
CA THR A 194 -5.71 11.05 -43.29
C THR A 194 -4.32 11.09 -42.67
N ALA A 195 -4.23 11.71 -41.50
CA ALA A 195 -3.02 11.76 -40.69
C ALA A 195 -3.27 11.11 -39.32
N LEU A 196 -2.28 10.36 -38.83
CA LEU A 196 -2.32 9.77 -37.49
C LEU A 196 -1.72 10.75 -36.48
N LEU A 197 -2.58 11.43 -35.73
CA LEU A 197 -2.20 12.22 -34.57
C LEU A 197 -1.78 11.29 -33.45
N GLN A 198 -0.58 11.47 -32.90
CA GLN A 198 -0.06 10.63 -31.83
C GLN A 198 0.85 11.39 -30.88
N LEU A 199 0.85 10.96 -29.62
CA LEU A 199 1.77 11.43 -28.58
C LEU A 199 1.92 10.38 -27.49
N ALA A 200 2.92 10.58 -26.62
CA ALA A 200 3.14 9.77 -25.44
C ALA A 200 3.05 10.61 -24.16
N THR A 201 2.67 9.98 -23.05
CA THR A 201 2.71 10.55 -21.70
C THR A 201 3.58 9.71 -20.76
N ASN A 202 4.19 10.34 -19.75
CA ASN A 202 5.01 9.66 -18.73
C ASN A 202 4.19 8.82 -17.73
N GLN A 203 2.87 8.98 -17.71
CA GLN A 203 1.93 8.25 -16.87
C GLN A 203 0.64 7.97 -17.64
N SER A 204 -0.14 6.98 -17.17
CA SER A 204 -1.46 6.69 -17.75
C SER A 204 -2.35 7.93 -17.71
N ALA A 205 -2.91 8.30 -18.87
CA ALA A 205 -3.71 9.52 -19.02
C ALA A 205 -4.81 9.34 -20.08
N THR A 206 -5.84 10.17 -20.01
CA THR A 206 -6.81 10.37 -21.08
C THR A 206 -6.47 11.68 -21.79
N CYS A 207 -6.26 11.65 -23.09
CA CYS A 207 -5.87 12.81 -23.89
C CYS A 207 -6.99 13.24 -24.84
N ARG A 208 -7.08 14.55 -25.04
CA ARG A 208 -8.02 15.25 -25.91
C ARG A 208 -7.27 16.25 -26.76
N TYR A 209 -7.77 16.54 -27.95
CA TYR A 209 -7.24 17.63 -28.78
C TYR A 209 -8.33 18.63 -29.14
N SER A 210 -7.90 19.85 -29.44
CA SER A 210 -8.70 20.90 -30.05
C SER A 210 -7.97 21.51 -31.24
N GLU A 211 -8.74 22.08 -32.17
CA GLU A 211 -8.22 22.90 -33.28
C GLU A 211 -8.01 24.36 -32.85
N ASN A 212 -8.54 24.75 -31.69
CA ASN A 212 -8.39 26.09 -31.13
C ASN A 212 -7.42 26.08 -29.93
N PRO A 213 -6.55 27.10 -29.80
CA PRO A 213 -5.66 27.20 -28.65
C PRO A 213 -6.44 27.57 -27.37
N GLY A 214 -5.89 27.20 -26.22
CA GLY A 214 -6.39 27.65 -24.92
C GLY A 214 -7.63 26.93 -24.40
N ILE A 215 -8.18 25.96 -25.14
CA ILE A 215 -9.39 25.23 -24.75
C ILE A 215 -9.13 24.37 -23.50
N ARG A 216 -9.98 24.53 -22.48
CA ARG A 216 -9.88 23.75 -21.24
C ARG A 216 -10.19 22.28 -21.51
N TYR A 217 -9.55 21.36 -20.78
CA TYR A 217 -9.71 19.91 -20.99
C TYR A 217 -11.16 19.40 -20.82
N ASP A 218 -11.93 20.05 -19.94
CA ASP A 218 -13.32 19.74 -19.59
C ASP A 218 -14.35 20.24 -20.63
N ASP A 219 -13.94 21.06 -21.60
CA ASP A 219 -14.83 21.55 -22.65
C ASP A 219 -15.15 20.46 -23.67
N THR A 220 -16.29 19.80 -23.52
CA THR A 220 -16.72 18.71 -24.43
C THR A 220 -17.21 19.19 -25.78
N ALA A 221 -17.40 20.49 -26.00
CA ALA A 221 -17.84 21.03 -27.28
C ALA A 221 -16.66 21.26 -28.24
N ASN A 222 -15.52 21.66 -27.70
CA ASN A 222 -14.33 22.01 -28.48
C ASN A 222 -13.20 20.97 -28.42
N ASN A 223 -13.31 19.97 -27.53
CA ASN A 223 -12.35 18.88 -27.44
C ASN A 223 -12.90 17.60 -28.06
N ILE A 224 -11.99 16.88 -28.72
CA ILE A 224 -12.23 15.55 -29.26
C ILE A 224 -11.33 14.56 -28.52
N ASP A 225 -11.90 13.46 -28.05
CA ASP A 225 -11.17 12.38 -27.39
C ASP A 225 -10.28 11.63 -28.40
N PHE A 226 -9.05 11.32 -27.98
CA PHE A 226 -8.20 10.40 -28.75
C PHE A 226 -8.86 9.01 -28.84
N THR A 227 -8.72 8.31 -29.99
CA THR A 227 -9.32 6.97 -30.13
C THR A 227 -8.61 5.94 -29.27
N THR A 228 -7.29 6.02 -29.18
CA THR A 228 -6.47 5.26 -28.25
C THR A 228 -6.00 6.19 -27.15
N THR A 229 -6.43 5.95 -25.91
CA THR A 229 -5.99 6.71 -24.73
C THR A 229 -6.26 5.90 -23.45
N GLY A 230 -5.90 6.42 -22.28
CA GLY A 230 -5.99 5.72 -20.98
C GLY A 230 -4.69 4.99 -20.58
N GLY A 231 -3.79 4.76 -21.53
CA GLY A 231 -2.42 4.27 -21.31
C GLY A 231 -1.39 5.41 -21.34
N THR A 232 -0.14 5.08 -21.68
CA THR A 232 0.95 6.04 -21.89
C THR A 232 1.14 6.44 -23.36
N SER A 233 0.43 5.78 -24.29
CA SER A 233 0.45 6.10 -25.72
C SER A 233 -0.94 6.50 -26.18
N HIS A 234 -1.02 7.55 -26.99
CA HIS A 234 -2.28 8.13 -27.44
C HIS A 234 -2.27 8.30 -28.95
N SER A 235 -3.34 7.91 -29.62
CA SER A 235 -3.50 8.14 -31.06
C SER A 235 -4.94 8.42 -31.51
N HIS A 236 -5.09 9.18 -32.59
CA HIS A 236 -6.35 9.51 -33.25
C HIS A 236 -6.10 9.77 -34.74
N THR A 237 -7.00 9.35 -35.62
CA THR A 237 -6.87 9.61 -37.06
C THR A 237 -7.71 10.80 -37.46
N VAL A 238 -7.10 11.82 -38.06
CA VAL A 238 -7.79 13.03 -38.54
C VAL A 238 -7.82 13.08 -40.07
N PRO A 239 -8.91 13.55 -40.70
CA PRO A 239 -8.94 13.81 -42.14
C PRO A 239 -8.05 15.00 -42.48
N VAL A 240 -7.33 14.93 -43.59
CA VAL A 240 -6.47 16.03 -44.07
C VAL A 240 -6.62 16.21 -45.58
N SER A 241 -6.20 17.36 -46.10
CA SER A 241 -6.29 17.72 -47.53
C SER A 241 -4.99 18.35 -48.01
N ASP A 242 -4.66 18.12 -49.27
CA ASP A 242 -3.43 18.61 -49.89
C ASP A 242 -3.38 20.15 -49.89
N GLY A 243 -2.20 20.71 -49.59
CA GLY A 243 -1.98 22.16 -49.53
C GLY A 243 -2.42 22.84 -48.23
N GLU A 244 -3.06 22.12 -47.30
CA GLU A 244 -3.50 22.67 -46.02
C GLU A 244 -2.46 22.53 -44.91
N SER A 245 -2.57 23.41 -43.91
CA SER A 245 -1.75 23.40 -42.70
C SER A 245 -2.63 23.12 -41.48
N TYR A 246 -2.19 22.20 -40.63
CA TYR A 246 -2.95 21.76 -39.45
C TYR A 246 -2.15 22.02 -38.18
N THR A 247 -2.84 22.53 -37.16
CA THR A 247 -2.30 22.69 -35.80
C THR A 247 -3.32 22.19 -34.81
N PHE A 248 -2.91 21.25 -33.97
CA PHE A 248 -3.76 20.65 -32.94
C PHE A 248 -3.14 20.91 -31.56
N TYR A 249 -4.01 21.26 -30.61
CA TYR A 249 -3.64 21.56 -29.23
C TYR A 249 -4.12 20.42 -28.34
N VAL A 250 -3.18 19.63 -27.85
CA VAL A 250 -3.48 18.43 -27.05
C VAL A 250 -3.41 18.77 -25.57
N ARG A 251 -4.39 18.35 -24.78
CA ARG A 251 -4.36 18.32 -23.31
C ARG A 251 -4.69 16.93 -22.81
N CYS A 252 -4.04 16.52 -21.73
CA CYS A 252 -4.27 15.24 -21.09
C CYS A 252 -4.67 15.39 -19.63
N SER A 253 -5.50 14.49 -19.16
CA SER A 253 -5.83 14.27 -17.76
C SER A 253 -5.21 12.96 -17.31
N GLY A 254 -4.38 12.98 -16.28
CA GLY A 254 -3.90 11.74 -15.67
C GLY A 254 -4.92 11.15 -14.70
N GLN A 255 -4.41 10.34 -13.76
CA GLN A 255 -5.22 9.81 -12.67
C GLN A 255 -5.72 10.93 -11.75
N PHE A 256 -6.94 10.77 -11.22
CA PHE A 256 -7.55 11.72 -10.28
C PHE A 256 -7.73 13.15 -10.83
N TYR A 257 -7.96 13.29 -12.14
CA TYR A 257 -8.29 14.57 -12.81
C TYR A 257 -7.19 15.64 -12.76
N ASN A 258 -5.93 15.24 -12.62
CA ASN A 258 -4.77 16.14 -12.78
C ASN A 258 -4.58 16.50 -14.28
N THR A 259 -5.29 17.53 -14.70
CA THR A 259 -5.32 17.99 -16.09
C THR A 259 -4.14 18.91 -16.42
N ASN A 260 -3.65 18.83 -17.65
CA ASN A 260 -2.74 19.84 -18.17
C ASN A 260 -3.46 21.20 -18.30
N VAL A 261 -2.78 22.27 -17.86
CA VAL A 261 -3.27 23.64 -18.01
C VAL A 261 -2.78 24.33 -19.29
N SER A 262 -1.62 23.90 -19.81
CA SER A 262 -1.03 24.41 -21.05
C SER A 262 -1.30 23.48 -22.22
N ASP A 263 -1.25 24.00 -23.43
CA ASP A 263 -1.39 23.21 -24.65
C ASP A 263 -0.07 22.50 -25.00
N PHE A 264 -0.20 21.34 -25.63
CA PHE A 264 0.91 20.69 -26.34
C PHE A 264 0.58 20.69 -27.83
N GLU A 265 1.39 21.39 -28.61
CA GLU A 265 1.11 21.64 -30.01
C GLU A 265 1.65 20.52 -30.90
N ILE A 266 0.82 20.05 -31.83
CA ILE A 266 1.21 19.17 -32.92
C ILE A 266 0.83 19.87 -34.23
N SER A 267 1.84 20.25 -35.00
CA SER A 267 1.69 21.04 -36.23
C SER A 267 2.36 20.36 -37.42
N PHE A 268 1.65 20.28 -38.55
CA PHE A 268 2.17 19.73 -39.80
C PHE A 268 1.43 20.32 -41.01
N THR A 269 1.98 20.11 -42.21
CA THR A 269 1.38 20.53 -43.48
C THR A 269 1.23 19.34 -44.42
N VAL A 270 0.33 19.41 -45.40
CA VAL A 270 0.25 18.42 -46.48
C VAL A 270 0.73 19.09 -47.77
N ALA A 271 1.66 18.45 -48.48
CA ALA A 271 2.20 19.00 -49.72
C ALA A 271 1.08 19.20 -50.75
N SER A 272 1.19 20.28 -51.54
CA SER A 272 0.32 20.47 -52.69
C SER A 272 0.70 19.50 -53.83
N PRO A 273 -0.25 19.13 -54.70
CA PRO A 273 0.00 18.26 -55.85
C PRO A 273 1.00 18.85 -56.87
#